data_AF-A0A8S1BHX6-F1
#
_entry.id   AF-A0A8S1BHX6-F1
#
_cell.length_a   1.000
_cell.length_b   1.000
_cell.length_c   1.000
_cell.angle_alpha   90.00
_cell.angle_beta   90.00
_cell.angle_gamma   90.00
#
_symmetry.space_group_name_H-M   'P 1'
#
loop_
_entity.id
_entity.type
_entity.pdbx_description
1 polymer ?
#
loop_
_entity_poly.entity_id
_entity_poly.type
_entity_poly.pdbx_seq_one_letter_code
_entity_poly.pdbx_strand_id
1 'polypeptide(L)'
;FGGGYIVQCRAGRRSARAAWRRLRARAPHASLRVLHQHTLHVLIPTHATVDNKDFVTKLSDIYRLMAELQSTCDIEDYTVNQSSLEQMFLSFTDNAEVSADNEVDSLPSLPSPLLEADISRNDDLYTVTSL
;
A
#
# COMPACT_ATOMS: atom_id res chain seq x y z
N PHE A 1 10.99 2.64 5.36
CA PHE A 1 9.53 2.46 5.43
C PHE A 1 8.86 3.79 5.15
N GLY A 2 8.58 4.07 3.87
CA GLY A 2 8.13 5.38 3.43
C GLY A 2 6.62 5.51 3.64
N GLY A 3 6.19 6.44 4.49
CA GLY A 3 4.79 6.84 4.53
C GLY A 3 4.31 7.36 3.17
N GLY A 4 3.01 7.44 3.01
CA GLY A 4 2.37 7.99 1.82
C GLY A 4 1.02 8.56 2.16
N TYR A 5 0.41 9.19 1.18
CA TYR A 5 -0.91 9.79 1.28
C TYR A 5 -1.85 9.08 0.31
N ILE A 6 -2.98 8.63 0.83
CA ILE A 6 -4.09 8.12 0.02
C ILE A 6 -5.07 9.26 -0.15
N VAL A 7 -5.25 9.68 -1.39
CA VAL A 7 -6.22 10.69 -1.75
C VAL A 7 -7.39 10.00 -2.43
N GLN A 8 -8.57 10.13 -1.85
CA GLN A 8 -9.81 9.72 -2.48
C GLN A 8 -10.53 10.97 -2.98
N CYS A 9 -10.70 11.07 -4.30
CA CYS A 9 -11.40 12.18 -4.94
C CYS A 9 -12.72 11.71 -5.52
N ARG A 10 -13.76 12.53 -5.44
CA ARG A 10 -14.96 12.42 -6.26
C ARG A 10 -14.82 13.33 -7.46
N ALA A 11 -14.68 12.79 -8.65
CA ALA A 11 -14.65 13.54 -9.90
C ALA A 11 -16.06 13.74 -10.46
N GLY A 12 -16.26 14.85 -11.16
CA GLY A 12 -17.46 15.08 -11.96
C GLY A 12 -17.67 14.00 -13.03
N ARG A 13 -18.93 13.86 -13.50
CA ARG A 13 -19.44 12.79 -14.39
C ARG A 13 -18.58 12.42 -15.62
N ARG A 14 -17.64 13.27 -16.05
CA ARG A 14 -16.70 13.01 -17.16
C ARG A 14 -15.27 13.52 -16.92
N SER A 15 -14.96 14.00 -15.72
CA SER A 15 -13.68 14.65 -15.44
C SER A 15 -12.66 13.71 -14.78
N ALA A 16 -13.03 12.50 -14.36
CA ALA A 16 -12.12 11.60 -13.65
C ALA A 16 -10.78 11.36 -14.37
N ARG A 17 -10.81 11.11 -15.68
CA ARG A 17 -9.59 10.95 -16.48
C ARG A 17 -8.82 12.27 -16.66
N ALA A 18 -9.51 13.41 -16.68
CA ALA A 18 -8.87 14.73 -16.75
C ALA A 18 -8.18 15.06 -15.41
N ALA A 19 -8.86 14.82 -14.29
CA ALA A 19 -8.33 14.94 -12.94
C ALA A 19 -7.08 14.08 -12.76
N TRP A 20 -7.13 12.80 -13.16
CA TRP A 20 -5.96 11.91 -13.10
C TRP A 20 -4.79 12.40 -13.95
N ARG A 21 -5.03 12.84 -15.19
CA ARG A 21 -3.96 13.37 -16.06
C ARG A 21 -3.29 14.60 -15.44
N ARG A 22 -4.08 15.53 -14.87
CA ARG A 22 -3.56 16.74 -14.22
C ARG A 22 -2.79 16.40 -12.95
N LEU A 23 -3.30 15.47 -12.15
CA LEU A 23 -2.62 14.96 -10.96
C LEU A 23 -1.26 14.36 -11.33
N ARG A 24 -1.23 13.46 -12.33
CA ARG A 24 0.01 12.81 -12.80
C ARG A 24 1.02 13.80 -13.39
N ALA A 25 0.54 14.87 -14.04
CA ALA A 25 1.42 15.92 -14.55
C ALA A 25 2.16 16.67 -13.44
N ARG A 26 1.55 16.83 -12.26
CA ARG A 26 2.16 17.52 -11.10
C ARG A 26 2.86 16.56 -10.13
N ALA A 27 2.38 15.33 -10.02
CA ALA A 27 2.93 14.28 -9.18
C ALA A 27 3.16 13.01 -10.03
N PRO A 28 4.31 12.89 -10.72
CA PRO A 28 4.58 11.76 -11.61
C PRO A 28 4.72 10.43 -10.86
N HIS A 29 5.09 10.49 -9.58
CA HIS A 29 5.20 9.35 -8.68
C HIS A 29 3.85 8.89 -8.09
N ALA A 30 2.74 9.58 -8.41
CA ALA A 30 1.42 9.16 -7.97
C ALA A 30 0.97 7.90 -8.70
N SER A 31 0.29 7.00 -8.00
CA SER A 31 -0.27 5.77 -8.53
C SER A 31 -1.79 5.75 -8.37
N LEU A 32 -2.51 5.44 -9.45
CA LEU A 32 -3.96 5.27 -9.42
C LEU A 32 -4.25 3.85 -8.93
N ARG A 33 -4.93 3.73 -7.79
CA ARG A 33 -5.28 2.44 -7.19
C ARG A 33 -6.66 1.98 -7.63
N VAL A 34 -7.64 2.87 -7.57
CA VAL A 34 -9.02 2.55 -7.94
C VAL A 34 -9.58 3.69 -8.77
N LEU A 35 -10.25 3.34 -9.86
CA LEU A 35 -11.11 4.24 -10.62
C LEU A 35 -12.48 3.57 -10.76
N HIS A 36 -13.41 3.96 -9.90
CA HIS A 36 -14.76 3.39 -9.90
C HIS A 36 -15.79 4.50 -10.09
N GLN A 37 -16.49 4.48 -11.23
CA GLN A 37 -17.51 5.47 -11.60
C GLN A 37 -17.00 6.91 -11.53
N HIS A 38 -17.32 7.61 -10.43
CA HIS A 38 -16.93 8.99 -10.15
C HIS A 38 -15.88 9.11 -9.05
N THR A 39 -15.33 8.00 -8.55
CA THR A 39 -14.39 7.98 -7.42
C THR A 39 -13.01 7.54 -7.88
N LEU A 40 -11.98 8.31 -7.52
CA LEU A 40 -10.58 8.03 -7.78
C LEU A 40 -9.86 7.83 -6.46
N HIS A 41 -9.14 6.73 -6.32
CA HIS A 41 -8.24 6.50 -5.20
C HIS A 41 -6.81 6.55 -5.71
N VAL A 42 -6.03 7.46 -5.17
CA VAL A 42 -4.67 7.74 -5.60
C VAL A 42 -3.74 7.59 -4.40
N LEU A 43 -2.65 6.85 -4.58
CA LEU A 43 -1.58 6.78 -3.60
C LEU A 43 -0.42 7.68 -4.06
N ILE A 44 -0.01 8.57 -3.18
CA ILE A 44 1.10 9.51 -3.37
C ILE A 44 2.15 9.24 -2.29
N PRO A 45 3.24 8.52 -2.61
CA PRO A 45 4.34 8.31 -1.66
C PRO A 45 4.93 9.62 -1.15
N THR A 46 5.34 9.67 0.12
CA THR A 46 6.07 10.81 0.69
C THR A 46 7.47 10.94 0.09
N HIS A 47 8.09 9.81 -0.24
CA HIS A 47 9.38 9.72 -0.92
C HIS A 47 9.25 8.79 -2.11
N ALA A 48 9.66 9.24 -3.29
CA ALA A 48 9.70 8.42 -4.48
C ALA A 48 10.84 8.84 -5.39
N THR A 49 11.49 7.87 -6.02
CA THR A 49 12.49 8.12 -7.06
C THR A 49 11.86 7.78 -8.41
N VAL A 50 11.78 8.75 -9.31
CA VAL A 50 11.29 8.56 -10.69
C VAL A 50 12.36 9.07 -11.62
N ASP A 51 12.78 8.26 -12.60
CA ASP A 51 13.82 8.61 -13.59
C ASP A 51 15.14 9.10 -12.95
N ASN A 52 15.63 8.40 -11.92
CA ASN A 52 16.81 8.77 -11.11
C ASN A 52 16.72 10.13 -10.41
N LYS A 53 15.51 10.68 -10.27
CA LYS A 53 15.26 11.92 -9.54
C LYS A 53 14.41 11.64 -8.31
N ASP A 54 14.88 12.13 -7.18
CA ASP A 54 14.16 12.03 -5.92
C ASP A 54 13.08 13.10 -5.78
N PHE A 55 11.90 12.65 -5.38
CA PHE A 55 10.74 13.48 -5.10
C PHE A 55 10.37 13.32 -3.63
N VAL A 56 10.15 14.45 -2.97
CA VAL A 56 9.62 14.52 -1.61
C VAL A 56 8.29 15.25 -1.66
N THR A 57 7.23 14.56 -1.25
CA THR A 57 5.88 15.10 -1.28
C THR A 57 5.44 15.48 0.11
N LYS A 58 5.16 16.78 0.29
CA LYS A 58 4.60 17.32 1.54
C LYS A 58 3.08 17.28 1.47
N LEU A 59 2.43 17.11 2.62
CA LEU A 59 0.98 17.20 2.74
C LEU A 59 0.42 18.53 2.19
N SER A 60 1.15 19.63 2.38
CA SER A 60 0.78 20.95 1.83
C SER A 60 0.69 20.96 0.31
N ASP A 61 1.57 20.21 -0.39
CA ASP A 61 1.54 20.13 -1.84
C ASP A 61 0.33 19.36 -2.35
N ILE A 62 -0.11 18.34 -1.59
CA ILE A 62 -1.31 17.58 -1.88
C ILE A 62 -2.55 18.46 -1.73
N TYR A 63 -2.68 19.18 -0.62
CA TYR A 63 -3.82 20.10 -0.44
C TYR A 63 -3.85 21.19 -1.51
N ARG A 64 -2.68 21.74 -1.89
CA ARG A 64 -2.58 22.70 -2.99
C ARG A 64 -3.01 22.10 -4.33
N LEU A 65 -2.63 20.85 -4.59
CA LEU A 65 -3.02 20.12 -5.80
C LEU A 65 -4.53 19.87 -5.84
N MET A 66 -5.12 19.43 -4.73
CA MET A 66 -6.56 19.18 -4.64
C MET A 66 -7.37 20.46 -4.75
N ALA A 67 -6.91 21.56 -4.13
CA ALA A 67 -7.56 22.87 -4.26
C ALA A 67 -7.56 23.36 -5.72
N GLU A 68 -6.50 23.13 -6.48
CA GLU A 68 -6.45 23.45 -7.91
C GLU A 68 -7.43 22.58 -8.71
N LEU A 69 -7.50 21.28 -8.44
CA LEU A 69 -8.44 20.38 -9.11
C LEU A 69 -9.91 20.72 -8.79
N GLN A 70 -10.19 21.21 -7.58
CA GLN A 70 -11.51 21.73 -7.21
C GLN A 70 -11.84 23.03 -7.93
N SER A 71 -10.88 23.96 -8.02
CA SER A 71 -11.11 25.25 -8.68
C SER A 71 -11.35 25.11 -10.18
N THR A 72 -10.81 24.07 -10.81
CA THR A 72 -11.05 23.74 -12.22
C THR A 72 -12.30 22.88 -12.45
N CYS A 73 -13.09 22.60 -11.41
CA CYS A 73 -14.25 21.71 -11.43
C CYS A 73 -13.94 20.29 -11.93
N ASP A 74 -12.69 19.82 -11.78
CA ASP A 74 -12.33 18.45 -12.11
C ASP A 74 -12.77 17.48 -11.01
N ILE A 75 -12.74 17.93 -9.76
CA ILE A 75 -13.19 17.18 -8.58
C ILE A 75 -14.23 17.98 -7.80
N GLU A 76 -15.23 17.28 -7.28
CA GLU A 76 -16.30 17.83 -6.44
C GLU A 76 -15.87 17.82 -4.96
N ASP A 77 -15.24 16.74 -4.52
CA ASP A 77 -14.83 16.54 -3.13
C ASP A 77 -13.57 15.66 -3.06
N TYR A 78 -12.82 15.75 -1.95
CA TYR A 78 -11.67 14.89 -1.70
C TYR A 78 -11.43 14.63 -0.21
N THR A 79 -10.89 13.46 0.09
CA THR A 79 -10.35 13.12 1.40
C THR A 79 -8.88 12.73 1.27
N VAL A 80 -8.06 13.18 2.22
CA VAL A 80 -6.64 12.84 2.30
C VAL A 80 -6.42 12.05 3.57
N ASN A 81 -5.95 10.81 3.42
CA ASN A 81 -5.55 9.95 4.51
C ASN A 81 -4.05 9.71 4.46
N GLN A 82 -3.41 9.57 5.61
CA GLN A 82 -2.04 9.08 5.67
C GLN A 82 -2.10 7.55 5.68
N SER A 83 -1.44 6.88 4.73
CA SER A 83 -1.36 5.43 4.73
C SER A 83 -0.52 4.98 5.92
N SER A 84 -1.09 4.17 6.82
CA SER A 84 -0.31 3.48 7.85
C SER A 84 0.56 2.40 7.21
N LEU A 85 1.59 1.96 7.94
CA LEU A 85 2.50 0.89 7.52
C LEU A 85 1.75 -0.38 7.07
N GLU A 86 0.62 -0.69 7.71
CA GLU A 86 -0.21 -1.89 7.47
C GLU A 86 -0.81 -1.94 6.05
N GLN A 87 -1.19 -0.79 5.47
CA GLN A 87 -1.73 -0.72 4.11
C GLN A 87 -0.67 -0.88 3.01
N MET A 88 0.61 -0.68 3.34
CA MET A 88 1.72 -0.92 2.43
C MET A 88 2.01 -2.42 2.28
N PHE A 89 1.79 -3.22 3.33
CA PHE A 89 2.00 -4.68 3.29
C PHE A 89 1.09 -5.38 2.26
N LEU A 90 -0.16 -4.92 2.10
CA LEU A 90 -1.08 -5.46 1.09
C LEU A 90 -0.66 -5.15 -0.36
N SER A 91 0.16 -4.12 -0.60
CA SER A 91 0.68 -3.80 -1.95
C SER A 91 1.88 -4.65 -2.36
N PHE A 92 2.59 -5.26 -1.41
CA PHE A 92 3.73 -6.14 -1.70
C PHE A 92 3.29 -7.55 -2.08
N THR A 93 2.16 -8.03 -1.54
CA THR A 93 1.61 -9.34 -1.90
C THR A 93 0.98 -9.36 -3.30
N ASP A 94 0.52 -8.22 -3.81
CA ASP A 94 -0.15 -8.10 -5.12
C ASP A 94 0.81 -8.18 -6.32
N ASN A 95 2.12 -8.00 -6.11
CA ASN A 95 3.15 -8.15 -7.16
C ASN A 95 3.93 -9.46 -7.08
N ALA A 96 3.64 -10.32 -6.08
CA ALA A 96 4.33 -11.59 -5.92
C ALA A 96 3.72 -12.73 -6.76
N GLU A 97 2.51 -12.55 -7.33
CA GLU A 97 1.81 -13.61 -8.08
C GLU A 97 2.01 -13.58 -9.60
N VAL A 98 2.74 -12.60 -10.15
CA VAL A 98 3.05 -12.57 -11.61
C VAL A 98 4.55 -12.68 -11.83
N SER A 99 5.14 -13.79 -11.38
CA SER A 99 6.41 -14.36 -11.86
C SER A 99 6.57 -15.80 -11.35
N ALA A 100 5.52 -16.62 -11.44
CA ALA A 100 5.66 -18.06 -11.35
C ALA A 100 5.71 -18.59 -12.79
N ASP A 101 6.86 -18.42 -13.45
CA ASP A 101 7.31 -19.19 -14.62
C ASP A 101 8.68 -18.63 -15.07
N ASN A 102 9.75 -19.01 -14.36
CA ASN A 102 11.02 -19.50 -14.90
C ASN A 102 12.16 -19.42 -13.87
N GLU A 103 12.84 -20.56 -13.73
CA GLU A 103 14.18 -20.80 -13.18
C GLU A 103 14.46 -20.48 -11.70
N VAL A 104 14.50 -21.58 -10.95
CA VAL A 104 15.37 -21.87 -9.80
C VAL A 104 16.68 -21.06 -9.81
N ASP A 105 16.78 -20.07 -8.93
CA ASP A 105 18.02 -19.79 -8.21
C ASP A 105 17.74 -19.20 -6.81
N SER A 106 18.71 -19.43 -5.94
CA SER A 106 18.57 -19.70 -4.50
C SER A 106 18.05 -18.54 -3.62
N LEU A 107 17.00 -18.80 -2.82
CA LEU A 107 16.56 -17.91 -1.72
C LEU A 107 17.47 -18.07 -0.48
N PRO A 108 17.83 -16.99 0.24
CA PRO A 108 18.37 -17.12 1.60
C PRO A 108 17.24 -17.55 2.54
N SER A 109 17.42 -18.72 3.17
CA SER A 109 16.46 -19.32 4.11
C SER A 109 16.19 -18.41 5.32
N LEU A 110 14.95 -17.93 5.45
CA LEU A 110 14.42 -17.41 6.71
C LEU A 110 14.36 -18.55 7.74
N PRO A 111 14.71 -18.32 9.02
CA PRO A 111 14.64 -19.35 10.04
C PRO A 111 13.17 -19.62 10.41
N SER A 112 12.73 -20.85 10.19
CA SER A 112 11.40 -21.33 10.58
C SER A 112 11.25 -21.33 12.11
N PRO A 113 10.10 -20.91 12.67
CA PRO A 113 9.85 -21.01 14.10
C PRO A 113 9.64 -22.49 14.48
N LEU A 114 10.48 -23.01 15.37
CA LEU A 114 10.38 -24.36 15.93
C LEU A 114 9.08 -24.50 16.74
N LEU A 115 8.14 -25.26 16.19
CA LEU A 115 6.96 -25.77 16.87
C LEU A 115 7.32 -27.19 17.36
N GLU A 116 7.78 -27.30 18.60
CA GLU A 116 8.05 -28.58 19.26
C GLU A 116 6.72 -29.31 19.48
N ALA A 117 6.44 -30.30 18.63
CA ALA A 117 5.42 -31.30 18.85
C ALA A 117 6.11 -32.60 19.28
N ASP A 118 6.25 -32.80 20.59
CA ASP A 118 6.66 -34.09 21.15
C ASP A 118 5.47 -34.69 21.90
N ILE A 119 4.68 -35.51 21.19
CA ILE A 119 3.70 -36.40 21.79
C ILE A 119 4.18 -37.82 21.52
N SER A 120 4.87 -38.41 22.50
CA SER A 120 4.93 -39.86 22.62
C SER A 120 5.18 -40.30 24.06
N ARG A 121 4.10 -40.79 24.69
CA ARG A 121 4.03 -41.91 25.65
C ARG A 121 4.98 -41.89 26.87
N ASN A 122 4.42 -41.45 28.00
CA ASN A 122 4.73 -42.02 29.32
C ASN A 122 3.41 -42.46 29.98
N ASP A 123 2.99 -43.68 29.68
CA ASP A 123 2.18 -44.45 30.63
C ASP A 123 3.16 -44.99 31.66
N ASP A 124 3.15 -44.44 32.87
CA ASP A 124 3.41 -45.18 34.11
C ASP A 124 3.10 -44.30 35.34
N LEU A 125 1.94 -44.60 35.92
CA LEU A 125 1.75 -44.88 37.34
C LEU A 125 1.76 -43.72 38.36
N TYR A 126 0.54 -43.34 38.75
CA TYR A 126 0.22 -42.66 40.00
C TYR A 126 0.88 -43.34 41.20
N THR A 127 1.68 -42.59 41.97
CA THR A 127 1.88 -42.86 43.40
C THR A 127 1.90 -41.53 44.14
N VAL A 128 0.77 -41.22 44.77
CA VAL A 128 0.65 -40.19 45.80
C VAL A 128 1.22 -40.78 47.07
N THR A 129 2.29 -40.18 47.60
CA THR A 129 2.69 -40.37 49.00
C THR A 129 2.91 -39.01 49.62
N SER A 130 2.03 -38.68 50.57
CA SER A 130 2.04 -37.48 51.39
C SER A 130 3.34 -37.35 52.21
N LEU A 131 3.74 -36.10 52.45
CA LEU A 131 4.48 -35.68 53.64
C LEU A 131 3.66 -34.62 54.37
#